data_AF-A0A3D2CJ70-F1
#
_entry.id   AF-A0A3D2CJ70-F1
#
_cell.length_a   1.000
_cell.length_b   1.000
_cell.length_c   1.000
_cell.angle_alpha   90.00
_cell.angle_beta   90.00
_cell.angle_gamma   90.00
#
_symmetry.space_group_name_H-M   'P 1'
#
loop_
_entity.id
_entity.type
_entity.pdbx_description
1 polymer ?
#
loop_
_entity_poly.entity_id
_entity_poly.type
_entity_poly.pdbx_seq_one_letter_code
_entity_poly.pdbx_strand_id
1 'polypeptide(L)'
;MNGLLLLVALTSPDANAWSHTFGVWDRDDLPLEWYFGTTRADSMDADLAESIITDAFSVWTDDLACANLSVESQGTLDFAISPNQAIGDGTSGQFLNQNWADVPGVDEGVLGVTFCPQANEVIFNLDGEAYHPFVDCDIFYNGDIDWTSSADIRSGRCNNEYSLDAVATHEIGHLWGLGHSCDDPNDDGRKGDEPCDAGDLRDAIMFWSVGPCDPGPDGGFTTDDEDGLYRIYGPSCNFTVADGYEKTGGTPHDVCWDIECTAQPESVTMSFGDGQSAAIDYDLDAADNQICHTYTDKGQFTLTLEVDYLPGTCVSSSGEEVDYDPPAERSPAEILVCGDPEPAPGFDGLFTFFHYDSLDYQLVNQLDTSVYGCVETILWRVFKGGSASGEPIQEHFAWAPKLRFPSEGTYTVEIQASGPSGRVVSATLKVEAEDKRGEATKACSAVGMGATGLASLLAFGFAAARRRDD
;
A
#
# COMPACT_ATOMS: atom_id res chain seq x y z
N MET A 1 0.27 18.01 -40.15
CA MET A 1 1.19 17.17 -39.35
C MET A 1 0.29 16.34 -38.46
N ASN A 2 0.19 15.04 -38.75
CA ASN A 2 -0.72 14.12 -38.07
C ASN A 2 -0.10 13.74 -36.73
N GLY A 3 -0.81 14.06 -35.64
CA GLY A 3 -0.48 13.58 -34.30
C GLY A 3 -0.91 12.12 -34.20
N LEU A 4 0.08 11.22 -34.18
CA LEU A 4 -0.10 9.85 -33.75
C LEU A 4 -0.05 9.89 -32.22
N LEU A 5 -1.21 9.91 -31.56
CA LEU A 5 -1.27 9.57 -30.14
C LEU A 5 -0.92 8.08 -30.06
N LEU A 6 0.26 7.79 -29.53
CA LEU A 6 0.63 6.46 -29.08
C LEU A 6 -0.26 6.16 -27.87
N LEU A 7 -1.36 5.45 -28.09
CA LEU A 7 -2.09 4.80 -27.01
C LEU A 7 -1.18 3.63 -26.58
N VAL A 8 -0.30 3.86 -25.62
CA VAL A 8 0.28 2.77 -24.85
C VAL A 8 -0.90 2.20 -24.07
N ALA A 9 -1.44 1.10 -24.57
CA ALA A 9 -2.33 0.28 -23.76
C ALA A 9 -1.47 -0.22 -22.60
N LEU A 10 -1.61 0.44 -21.46
CA LEU A 10 -1.21 -0.11 -20.17
C LEU A 10 -2.11 -1.31 -19.96
N THR A 11 -1.76 -2.46 -20.55
CA THR A 11 -2.14 -3.73 -19.95
C THR A 11 -1.42 -3.72 -18.61
N SER A 12 -2.13 -3.37 -17.55
CA SER A 12 -1.63 -3.74 -16.23
C SER A 12 -1.40 -5.25 -16.32
N PRO A 13 -0.21 -5.76 -15.95
CA PRO A 13 -0.12 -7.19 -15.66
C PRO A 13 -1.29 -7.54 -14.74
N ASP A 14 -1.89 -8.71 -14.96
CA ASP A 14 -2.96 -9.20 -14.09
C ASP A 14 -2.47 -9.01 -12.65
N ALA A 15 -3.25 -8.30 -11.83
CA ALA A 15 -2.82 -7.98 -10.49
C ALA A 15 -2.81 -9.31 -9.72
N ASN A 16 -1.61 -9.88 -9.52
CA ASN A 16 -1.47 -11.13 -8.80
C ASN A 16 -2.12 -10.99 -7.41
N ALA A 17 -2.88 -12.01 -7.01
CA ALA A 17 -3.77 -11.96 -5.86
C ALA A 17 -3.12 -12.49 -4.58
N TRP A 18 -1.83 -12.84 -4.65
CA TRP A 18 -1.05 -13.31 -3.52
C TRP A 18 -1.26 -12.43 -2.28
N SER A 19 -1.33 -13.12 -1.15
CA SER A 19 -1.49 -12.57 0.19
C SER A 19 -0.28 -13.00 1.02
N HIS A 20 0.11 -12.22 2.02
CA HIS A 20 1.18 -12.58 2.95
C HIS A 20 0.66 -12.55 4.38
N THR A 21 1.27 -13.36 5.26
CA THR A 21 0.97 -13.36 6.70
C THR A 21 1.67 -12.22 7.45
N PHE A 22 2.49 -11.43 6.74
CA PHE A 22 3.34 -10.34 7.26
C PHE A 22 4.47 -10.81 8.19
N GLY A 23 4.70 -12.11 8.26
CA GLY A 23 5.84 -12.68 8.97
C GLY A 23 6.82 -13.32 7.99
N VAL A 24 8.11 -13.27 8.31
CA VAL A 24 9.19 -13.77 7.46
C VAL A 24 10.32 -14.33 8.30
N TRP A 25 11.09 -15.23 7.71
CA TRP A 25 12.39 -15.64 8.26
C TRP A 25 13.47 -14.65 7.85
N ASP A 26 14.36 -14.31 8.78
CA ASP A 26 15.61 -13.63 8.40
C ASP A 26 16.45 -14.60 7.56
N ARG A 27 17.01 -14.12 6.45
CA ARG A 27 17.86 -14.96 5.59
C ARG A 27 19.14 -15.39 6.30
N ASP A 28 19.60 -14.60 7.27
CA ASP A 28 20.77 -14.93 8.09
C ASP A 28 20.50 -16.07 9.07
N ASP A 29 19.22 -16.40 9.33
CA ASP A 29 18.79 -17.50 10.20
C ASP A 29 18.53 -18.81 9.43
N LEU A 30 18.78 -18.85 8.11
CA LEU A 30 18.69 -20.06 7.31
C LEU A 30 19.98 -20.91 7.39
N PRO A 31 19.89 -22.26 7.34
CA PRO A 31 18.69 -23.06 7.08
C PRO A 31 17.72 -23.08 8.26
N LEU A 32 16.43 -23.05 7.96
CA LEU A 32 15.38 -23.19 8.97
C LEU A 32 15.42 -24.60 9.57
N GLU A 33 15.76 -24.69 10.84
CA GLU A 33 15.68 -25.93 11.60
C GLU A 33 14.21 -26.28 11.92
N TRP A 34 13.82 -27.52 11.64
CA TRP A 34 12.47 -28.00 11.96
C TRP A 34 12.48 -29.44 12.47
N TYR A 35 11.40 -29.82 13.17
CA TYR A 35 11.30 -31.10 13.85
C TYR A 35 9.96 -31.78 13.59
N PHE A 36 9.94 -33.11 13.63
CA PHE A 36 8.71 -33.87 13.81
C PHE A 36 8.30 -33.89 15.28
N GLY A 37 7.03 -33.63 15.54
CA GLY A 37 6.40 -33.96 16.82
C GLY A 37 6.40 -35.47 17.08
N THR A 38 6.01 -35.91 18.28
CA THR A 38 5.93 -37.34 18.63
C THR A 38 4.64 -38.03 18.17
N THR A 39 3.64 -37.26 17.75
CA THR A 39 2.37 -37.77 17.25
C THR A 39 2.53 -38.27 15.82
N ARG A 40 1.73 -39.28 15.42
CA ARG A 40 1.80 -39.94 14.11
C ARG A 40 0.39 -40.13 13.58
N ALA A 41 0.22 -40.00 12.26
CA ALA A 41 -1.05 -40.28 11.59
C ALA A 41 -1.48 -41.74 11.83
N ASP A 42 -2.76 -41.96 12.13
CA ASP A 42 -3.30 -43.31 12.34
C ASP A 42 -3.67 -44.00 11.01
N SER A 43 -3.90 -43.22 9.96
CA SER A 43 -4.35 -43.66 8.63
C SER A 43 -3.21 -43.93 7.64
N MET A 44 -1.96 -43.54 7.96
CA MET A 44 -0.79 -43.68 7.10
C MET A 44 0.40 -44.28 7.86
N ASP A 45 1.27 -44.99 7.15
CA ASP A 45 2.55 -45.43 7.70
C ASP A 45 3.41 -44.22 8.11
N ALA A 46 4.00 -44.26 9.31
CA ALA A 46 4.73 -43.13 9.88
C ALA A 46 5.94 -42.72 9.03
N ASP A 47 6.71 -43.68 8.53
CA ASP A 47 7.90 -43.40 7.72
C ASP A 47 7.49 -42.79 6.37
N LEU A 48 6.35 -43.23 5.81
CA LEU A 48 5.78 -42.65 4.60
C LEU A 48 5.31 -41.21 4.83
N ALA A 49 4.62 -40.93 5.93
CA ALA A 49 4.15 -39.58 6.27
C ALA A 49 5.33 -38.61 6.49
N GLU A 50 6.37 -39.04 7.21
CA GLU A 50 7.60 -38.26 7.42
C GLU A 50 8.34 -37.98 6.09
N SER A 51 8.41 -38.97 5.20
CA SER A 51 8.96 -38.78 3.86
C SER A 51 8.16 -37.75 3.06
N ILE A 52 6.82 -37.85 3.06
CA ILE A 52 5.95 -36.91 2.33
C ILE A 52 6.14 -35.47 2.80
N ILE A 53 6.18 -35.24 4.11
CA ILE A 53 6.36 -33.88 4.66
C ILE A 53 7.76 -33.34 4.34
N THR A 54 8.78 -34.21 4.36
CA THR A 54 10.15 -33.84 3.98
C THR A 54 10.24 -33.47 2.48
N ASP A 55 9.56 -34.23 1.62
CA ASP A 55 9.47 -33.95 0.20
C ASP A 55 8.72 -32.62 -0.05
N ALA A 56 7.67 -32.33 0.73
CA ALA A 56 6.92 -31.07 0.64
C ALA A 56 7.77 -29.83 0.98
N PHE A 57 8.71 -29.93 1.94
CA PHE A 57 9.70 -28.87 2.16
C PHE A 57 10.61 -28.69 0.94
N SER A 58 11.00 -29.80 0.32
CA SER A 58 11.89 -29.78 -0.84
C SER A 58 11.25 -29.11 -2.04
N VAL A 59 9.92 -29.22 -2.22
CA VAL A 59 9.18 -28.47 -3.26
C VAL A 59 9.49 -26.97 -3.17
N TRP A 60 9.36 -26.38 -1.98
CA TRP A 60 9.65 -24.95 -1.78
C TRP A 60 11.13 -24.59 -1.91
N THR A 61 12.07 -25.41 -1.42
CA THR A 61 13.50 -25.07 -1.49
C THR A 61 14.14 -25.35 -2.84
N ASP A 62 13.64 -26.35 -3.57
CA ASP A 62 14.23 -26.80 -4.83
C ASP A 62 13.60 -26.13 -6.03
N ASP A 63 12.27 -26.14 -6.12
CA ASP A 63 11.58 -25.61 -7.30
C ASP A 63 11.55 -24.07 -7.25
N LEU A 64 11.69 -23.46 -6.07
CA LEU A 64 11.84 -22.01 -5.88
C LEU A 64 13.25 -21.62 -5.39
N ALA A 65 14.27 -22.29 -5.92
CA ALA A 65 15.68 -22.07 -5.57
C ALA A 65 16.12 -20.59 -5.54
N CYS A 66 15.49 -19.72 -6.33
CA CYS A 66 15.79 -18.29 -6.37
C CYS A 66 15.34 -17.48 -5.16
N ALA A 67 14.43 -18.02 -4.37
CA ALA A 67 14.12 -17.48 -3.04
C ALA A 67 15.25 -17.78 -2.04
N ASN A 68 16.23 -18.62 -2.42
CA ASN A 68 17.37 -19.02 -1.60
C ASN A 68 16.96 -19.53 -0.21
N LEU A 69 15.83 -20.22 -0.16
CA LEU A 69 15.33 -20.88 1.04
C LEU A 69 16.16 -22.13 1.32
N SER A 70 16.33 -22.46 2.59
CA SER A 70 16.92 -23.73 2.98
C SER A 70 16.35 -24.19 4.31
N VAL A 71 16.28 -25.51 4.49
CA VAL A 71 15.74 -26.15 5.69
C VAL A 71 16.66 -27.27 6.16
N GLU A 72 16.62 -27.57 7.45
CA GLU A 72 17.32 -28.72 8.03
C GLU A 72 16.39 -29.47 8.99
N SER A 73 16.10 -30.74 8.67
CA SER A 73 15.35 -31.60 9.59
C SER A 73 16.24 -32.05 10.74
N GLN A 74 15.82 -31.74 11.96
CA GLN A 74 16.50 -32.12 13.20
C GLN A 74 15.99 -33.45 13.78
N GLY A 75 15.10 -34.14 13.06
CA GLY A 75 14.50 -35.41 13.48
C GLY A 75 13.26 -35.22 14.34
N THR A 76 13.07 -36.07 15.36
CA THR A 76 11.88 -36.04 16.24
C THR A 76 12.18 -35.34 17.57
N LEU A 77 11.27 -34.49 18.03
CA LEU A 77 11.30 -33.91 19.38
C LEU A 77 11.05 -34.99 20.43
N ASP A 78 11.95 -35.12 21.40
CA ASP A 78 11.94 -36.24 22.37
C ASP A 78 10.93 -36.05 23.54
N PHE A 79 10.03 -35.07 23.44
CA PHE A 79 8.99 -34.81 24.44
C PHE A 79 7.62 -34.52 23.79
N ALA A 80 6.55 -34.97 24.46
CA ALA A 80 5.19 -34.68 24.03
C ALA A 80 4.86 -33.22 24.33
N ILE A 81 4.74 -32.41 23.29
CA ILE A 81 4.30 -31.02 23.38
C ILE A 81 2.80 -30.99 23.12
N SER A 82 2.00 -30.46 24.04
CA SER A 82 0.61 -30.12 23.70
C SER A 82 0.60 -28.96 22.71
N PRO A 83 -0.40 -28.82 21.80
CA PRO A 83 -0.44 -27.72 20.84
C PRO A 83 -0.20 -26.34 21.46
N ASN A 84 -0.78 -26.09 22.64
CA ASN A 84 -0.61 -24.85 23.40
C ASN A 84 0.81 -24.56 23.90
N GLN A 85 1.67 -25.58 23.95
CA GLN A 85 3.05 -25.46 24.42
C GLN A 85 4.06 -25.36 23.28
N ALA A 86 3.68 -25.77 22.07
CA ALA A 86 4.54 -25.69 20.90
C ALA A 86 4.57 -24.25 20.39
N ILE A 87 3.38 -23.64 20.26
CA ILE A 87 3.24 -22.30 19.70
C ILE A 87 4.03 -21.27 20.52
N GLY A 88 5.07 -20.69 19.92
CA GLY A 88 5.90 -19.65 20.51
C GLY A 88 6.98 -20.17 21.45
N ASP A 89 7.34 -21.45 21.34
CA ASP A 89 8.43 -22.06 22.11
C ASP A 89 9.82 -21.81 21.50
N GLY A 90 9.86 -21.29 20.27
CA GLY A 90 11.08 -21.02 19.52
C GLY A 90 11.57 -22.19 18.67
N THR A 91 10.74 -23.21 18.47
CA THR A 91 11.03 -24.41 17.68
C THR A 91 9.95 -24.63 16.64
N SER A 92 10.33 -24.78 15.37
CA SER A 92 9.36 -25.08 14.31
C SER A 92 9.04 -26.59 14.24
N GLY A 93 7.81 -26.98 14.57
CA GLY A 93 7.39 -28.38 14.65
C GLY A 93 6.33 -28.82 13.62
N GLN A 94 6.33 -30.11 13.28
CA GLN A 94 5.34 -30.78 12.42
C GLN A 94 4.57 -31.83 13.23
N PHE A 95 3.29 -31.61 13.51
CA PHE A 95 2.51 -32.41 14.45
C PHE A 95 1.32 -33.09 13.76
N LEU A 96 1.41 -34.39 13.51
CA LEU A 96 0.31 -35.16 12.93
C LEU A 96 -0.73 -35.57 13.98
N ASN A 97 -1.90 -36.01 13.53
CA ASN A 97 -2.93 -36.65 14.36
C ASN A 97 -3.42 -35.80 15.54
N GLN A 98 -3.72 -34.53 15.27
CA GLN A 98 -4.20 -33.60 16.27
C GLN A 98 -5.73 -33.64 16.38
N ASN A 99 -6.22 -33.52 17.61
CA ASN A 99 -7.63 -33.28 17.86
C ASN A 99 -7.87 -31.77 17.90
N TRP A 100 -8.70 -31.24 17.00
CA TRP A 100 -9.00 -29.81 16.94
C TRP A 100 -9.66 -29.24 18.19
N ALA A 101 -10.31 -30.08 19.01
CA ALA A 101 -10.77 -29.65 20.32
C ALA A 101 -9.63 -29.23 21.27
N ASP A 102 -8.40 -29.68 21.00
CA ASP A 102 -7.20 -29.37 21.79
C ASP A 102 -6.33 -28.26 21.17
N VAL A 103 -6.64 -27.82 19.93
CA VAL A 103 -5.92 -26.74 19.23
C VAL A 103 -6.77 -25.46 19.26
N PRO A 104 -6.33 -24.38 19.95
CA PRO A 104 -7.15 -23.18 20.09
C PRO A 104 -7.41 -22.48 18.76
N GLY A 105 -8.66 -22.07 18.55
CA GLY A 105 -9.03 -21.22 17.42
C GLY A 105 -9.13 -21.94 16.07
N VAL A 106 -9.10 -23.27 16.07
CA VAL A 106 -9.25 -24.09 14.86
C VAL A 106 -10.67 -24.66 14.80
N ASP A 107 -11.34 -24.44 13.67
CA ASP A 107 -12.71 -24.91 13.45
C ASP A 107 -12.75 -26.38 12.98
N GLU A 108 -13.93 -27.01 13.13
CA GLU A 108 -14.18 -28.34 12.55
C GLU A 108 -14.06 -28.28 11.01
N GLY A 109 -13.37 -29.26 10.42
CA GLY A 109 -13.20 -29.38 8.97
C GLY A 109 -11.89 -28.82 8.41
N VAL A 110 -11.10 -28.11 9.22
CA VAL A 110 -9.72 -27.72 8.88
C VAL A 110 -8.85 -28.97 8.68
N LEU A 111 -7.99 -28.99 7.66
CA LEU A 111 -7.14 -30.15 7.34
C LEU A 111 -5.74 -30.02 7.95
N GLY A 112 -5.16 -28.83 7.82
CA GLY A 112 -3.91 -28.41 8.45
C GLY A 112 -4.04 -26.97 8.95
N VAL A 113 -3.14 -26.58 9.84
CA VAL A 113 -2.99 -25.17 10.25
C VAL A 113 -1.55 -24.89 10.63
N THR A 114 -1.09 -23.71 10.23
CA THR A 114 0.25 -23.20 10.53
C THR A 114 0.16 -22.00 11.48
N PHE A 115 0.84 -22.09 12.61
CA PHE A 115 0.97 -21.00 13.57
C PHE A 115 2.40 -20.48 13.57
N CYS A 116 2.56 -19.22 13.17
CA CYS A 116 3.86 -18.56 13.17
C CYS A 116 3.84 -17.27 14.00
N PRO A 117 4.09 -17.34 15.32
CA PRO A 117 4.26 -16.16 16.16
C PRO A 117 5.31 -15.20 15.61
N GLN A 118 4.99 -13.91 15.61
CA GLN A 118 5.85 -12.84 15.11
C GLN A 118 6.44 -12.02 16.26
N ALA A 119 7.69 -11.58 16.10
CA ALA A 119 8.29 -10.56 16.95
C ALA A 119 7.76 -9.16 16.58
N ASN A 120 7.84 -8.19 17.50
CA ASN A 120 7.35 -6.83 17.24
C ASN A 120 8.32 -5.96 16.41
N GLU A 121 9.49 -6.48 16.07
CA GLU A 121 10.47 -5.78 15.25
C GLU A 121 10.02 -5.75 13.80
N VAL A 122 10.27 -4.65 13.08
CA VAL A 122 9.99 -4.54 11.65
C VAL A 122 11.30 -4.78 10.92
N ILE A 123 11.36 -5.84 10.10
CA ILE A 123 12.53 -6.16 9.28
C ILE A 123 12.53 -5.24 8.05
N PHE A 124 11.41 -5.18 7.33
CA PHE A 124 11.23 -4.31 6.17
C PHE A 124 9.76 -3.91 6.00
N ASN A 125 9.53 -2.95 5.09
CA ASN A 125 8.19 -2.63 4.64
C ASN A 125 8.08 -2.98 3.15
N LEU A 126 6.96 -3.58 2.77
CA LEU A 126 6.68 -3.99 1.40
C LEU A 126 5.26 -3.55 1.08
N ASP A 127 5.12 -2.73 0.04
CA ASP A 127 3.84 -2.16 -0.41
C ASP A 127 3.04 -1.45 0.71
N GLY A 128 3.76 -0.87 1.69
CA GLY A 128 3.21 -0.14 2.82
C GLY A 128 2.90 -1.00 4.05
N GLU A 129 3.07 -2.31 3.96
CA GLU A 129 2.87 -3.25 5.07
C GLU A 129 4.20 -3.57 5.74
N ALA A 130 4.18 -3.69 7.07
CA ALA A 130 5.37 -4.01 7.87
C ALA A 130 5.53 -5.52 8.02
N TYR A 131 6.74 -6.03 7.74
CA TYR A 131 7.07 -7.45 7.86
C TYR A 131 7.90 -7.70 9.12
N HIS A 132 7.51 -8.74 9.83
CA HIS A 132 8.00 -9.07 11.16
C HIS A 132 8.76 -10.40 11.17
N PRO A 133 9.81 -10.56 12.01
CA PRO A 133 10.48 -11.85 12.12
C PRO A 133 9.53 -12.89 12.71
N PHE A 134 9.52 -14.08 12.12
CA PHE A 134 8.98 -15.25 12.81
C PHE A 134 9.87 -15.62 14.00
N VAL A 135 9.23 -16.05 15.08
CA VAL A 135 9.91 -16.61 16.26
C VAL A 135 10.07 -18.12 16.09
N ASP A 136 9.00 -18.77 15.65
CA ASP A 136 8.85 -20.17 15.30
C ASP A 136 7.66 -20.34 14.35
N CYS A 137 7.53 -21.52 13.73
CA CYS A 137 6.36 -21.92 12.95
C CYS A 137 6.00 -23.38 13.21
N ASP A 138 4.83 -23.61 13.78
CA ASP A 138 4.30 -24.95 14.03
C ASP A 138 3.17 -25.30 13.06
N ILE A 139 3.25 -26.48 12.46
CA ILE A 139 2.23 -27.02 11.57
C ILE A 139 1.54 -28.20 12.24
N PHE A 140 0.22 -28.13 12.35
CA PHE A 140 -0.63 -29.16 12.94
C PHE A 140 -1.52 -29.78 11.87
N TYR A 141 -1.63 -31.11 11.86
CA TYR A 141 -2.46 -31.85 10.89
C TYR A 141 -3.60 -32.60 11.60
N ASN A 142 -4.78 -32.57 10.99
CA ASN A 142 -6.01 -33.16 11.55
C ASN A 142 -5.88 -34.69 11.76
N GLY A 143 -6.25 -35.17 12.94
CA GLY A 143 -6.30 -36.59 13.29
C GLY A 143 -7.63 -37.29 13.02
N ASP A 144 -8.70 -36.54 12.78
CA ASP A 144 -10.05 -37.08 12.56
C ASP A 144 -10.34 -37.42 11.08
N ILE A 145 -9.33 -37.40 10.22
CA ILE A 145 -9.42 -37.71 8.79
C ILE A 145 -8.42 -38.78 8.36
N ASP A 146 -8.72 -39.45 7.25
CA ASP A 146 -7.81 -40.40 6.63
C ASP A 146 -6.89 -39.70 5.62
N TRP A 147 -5.58 -39.89 5.79
CA TRP A 147 -4.53 -39.32 4.94
C TRP A 147 -4.07 -40.35 3.90
N THR A 148 -3.75 -39.87 2.71
CA THR A 148 -3.16 -40.65 1.62
C THR A 148 -2.14 -39.80 0.85
N SER A 149 -1.43 -40.39 -0.11
CA SER A 149 -0.53 -39.63 -0.99
C SER A 149 -1.27 -39.18 -2.26
N SER A 150 -0.88 -38.05 -2.86
CA SER A 150 -1.35 -37.66 -4.19
C SER A 150 -1.03 -38.69 -5.25
N ALA A 151 0.08 -39.43 -5.11
CA ALA A 151 0.38 -40.54 -6.00
C ALA A 151 -0.69 -41.64 -5.92
N ASP A 152 -1.18 -41.96 -4.72
CA ASP A 152 -2.28 -42.90 -4.52
C ASP A 152 -3.60 -42.37 -5.08
N ILE A 153 -3.91 -41.10 -4.84
CA ILE A 153 -5.09 -40.42 -5.41
C ILE A 153 -5.07 -40.49 -6.94
N ARG A 154 -3.97 -40.04 -7.58
CA ARG A 154 -3.79 -40.07 -9.04
C ARG A 154 -3.82 -41.48 -9.62
N SER A 155 -3.41 -42.49 -8.85
CA SER A 155 -3.50 -43.90 -9.26
C SER A 155 -4.89 -44.53 -9.11
N GLY A 156 -5.87 -43.76 -8.60
CA GLY A 156 -7.23 -44.22 -8.35
C GLY A 156 -7.36 -45.12 -7.11
N ARG A 157 -6.40 -45.04 -6.17
CA ARG A 157 -6.38 -45.81 -4.92
C ARG A 157 -6.98 -45.09 -3.72
N CYS A 158 -7.45 -43.84 -3.90
CA CYS A 158 -8.05 -43.07 -2.81
C CYS A 158 -9.44 -43.58 -2.39
N ASN A 159 -9.69 -43.63 -1.09
CA ASN A 159 -10.98 -43.99 -0.51
C ASN A 159 -11.53 -42.90 0.42
N ASN A 160 -11.92 -41.75 -0.16
CA ASN A 160 -12.38 -40.57 0.57
C ASN A 160 -11.33 -40.06 1.59
N GLU A 161 -10.06 -40.17 1.20
CA GLU A 161 -8.88 -39.72 1.95
C GLU A 161 -8.41 -38.37 1.40
N TYR A 162 -7.64 -37.63 2.19
CA TYR A 162 -7.04 -36.34 1.78
C TYR A 162 -5.56 -36.51 1.47
N SER A 163 -5.06 -35.70 0.53
CA SER A 163 -3.65 -35.67 0.17
C SER A 163 -2.81 -35.02 1.29
N LEU A 164 -1.91 -35.80 1.91
CA LEU A 164 -0.98 -35.24 2.90
C LEU A 164 0.07 -34.35 2.23
N ASP A 165 0.55 -34.69 1.03
CA ASP A 165 1.54 -33.87 0.33
C ASP A 165 0.96 -32.52 -0.11
N ALA A 166 -0.28 -32.47 -0.62
CA ALA A 166 -0.91 -31.21 -1.00
C ALA A 166 -1.11 -30.29 0.21
N VAL A 167 -1.66 -30.84 1.31
CA VAL A 167 -1.86 -30.06 2.54
C VAL A 167 -0.53 -29.65 3.17
N ALA A 168 0.46 -30.55 3.29
CA ALA A 168 1.75 -30.19 3.85
C ALA A 168 2.47 -29.12 3.01
N THR A 169 2.43 -29.21 1.68
CA THR A 169 3.02 -28.20 0.79
C THR A 169 2.35 -26.85 0.99
N HIS A 170 1.02 -26.81 1.11
CA HIS A 170 0.25 -25.60 1.41
C HIS A 170 0.64 -24.97 2.76
N GLU A 171 0.63 -25.78 3.83
CA GLU A 171 0.97 -25.31 5.18
C GLU A 171 2.43 -24.80 5.26
N ILE A 172 3.36 -25.44 4.55
CA ILE A 172 4.74 -24.96 4.48
C ILE A 172 4.83 -23.60 3.77
N GLY A 173 3.95 -23.28 2.82
CA GLY A 173 3.86 -21.94 2.25
C GLY A 173 3.50 -20.87 3.29
N HIS A 174 2.61 -21.18 4.24
CA HIS A 174 2.34 -20.30 5.39
C HIS A 174 3.56 -20.11 6.28
N LEU A 175 4.33 -21.17 6.50
CA LEU A 175 5.59 -21.11 7.23
C LEU A 175 6.61 -20.20 6.54
N TRP A 176 6.57 -20.08 5.22
CA TRP A 176 7.38 -19.11 4.48
C TRP A 176 6.80 -17.70 4.48
N GLY A 177 5.57 -17.48 4.96
CA GLY A 177 4.97 -16.15 5.06
C GLY A 177 3.91 -15.86 4.00
N LEU A 178 3.54 -16.84 3.18
CA LEU A 178 2.44 -16.71 2.23
C LEU A 178 1.10 -16.85 2.97
N GLY A 179 0.14 -15.99 2.65
CA GLY A 179 -1.27 -16.18 2.99
C GLY A 179 -1.97 -17.03 1.92
N HIS A 180 -3.26 -17.31 2.08
CA HIS A 180 -3.96 -18.06 1.05
C HIS A 180 -4.09 -17.25 -0.24
N SER A 181 -3.94 -17.90 -1.40
CA SER A 181 -4.35 -17.36 -2.68
C SER A 181 -5.84 -17.07 -2.65
N CYS A 182 -6.21 -15.85 -3.03
CA CYS A 182 -7.58 -15.37 -2.95
C CYS A 182 -8.21 -15.40 -1.55
N ASP A 183 -7.44 -15.51 -0.46
CA ASP A 183 -7.97 -14.99 0.80
C ASP A 183 -8.12 -13.49 0.60
N ASP A 184 -9.34 -12.99 0.65
CA ASP A 184 -9.53 -11.55 0.72
C ASP A 184 -9.00 -11.10 2.09
N PRO A 185 -7.82 -10.45 2.19
CA PRO A 185 -7.32 -9.99 3.47
C PRO A 185 -8.16 -8.79 3.97
N ASN A 186 -9.15 -8.37 3.16
CA ASN A 186 -10.04 -7.24 3.38
C ASN A 186 -11.39 -7.42 2.64
N ASP A 187 -12.29 -8.22 3.23
CA ASP A 187 -13.74 -7.90 3.28
C ASP A 187 -13.94 -6.53 3.99
N ASP A 188 -13.29 -5.50 3.44
CA ASP A 188 -13.29 -4.07 3.74
C ASP A 188 -13.70 -3.26 2.48
N GLY A 189 -13.78 -3.93 1.32
CA GLY A 189 -14.32 -3.41 0.06
C GLY A 189 -13.33 -2.69 -0.87
N ARG A 190 -12.00 -2.90 -0.74
CA ARG A 190 -10.98 -2.19 -1.54
C ARG A 190 -10.30 -2.99 -2.65
N LYS A 191 -10.16 -4.31 -2.54
CA LYS A 191 -9.75 -5.15 -3.69
C LYS A 191 -11.01 -5.54 -4.47
N GLY A 192 -10.97 -5.43 -5.80
CA GLY A 192 -12.16 -5.50 -6.67
C GLY A 192 -12.89 -6.83 -6.60
N ASP A 193 -14.09 -6.89 -7.21
CA ASP A 193 -14.97 -8.06 -7.30
C ASP A 193 -14.36 -9.27 -8.08
N GLU A 194 -13.03 -9.37 -8.24
CA GLU A 194 -12.43 -10.47 -8.98
C GLU A 194 -12.70 -11.78 -8.23
N PRO A 195 -13.55 -12.65 -8.79
CA PRO A 195 -13.87 -13.89 -8.11
C PRO A 195 -12.63 -14.78 -8.11
N CYS A 196 -12.44 -15.54 -7.03
CA CYS A 196 -11.45 -16.63 -6.89
C CYS A 196 -11.58 -17.75 -7.96
N ASP A 197 -12.33 -17.49 -9.02
CA ASP A 197 -12.62 -18.36 -10.16
C ASP A 197 -11.61 -18.12 -11.30
N ALA A 198 -10.73 -17.12 -11.19
CA ALA A 198 -9.62 -16.93 -12.13
C ALA A 198 -8.63 -18.09 -11.99
N GLY A 199 -8.39 -18.79 -13.12
CA GLY A 199 -7.79 -20.13 -13.15
C GLY A 199 -6.52 -20.28 -12.32
N ASP A 200 -5.54 -19.43 -12.55
CA ASP A 200 -4.20 -19.55 -11.93
C ASP A 200 -4.22 -19.38 -10.40
N LEU A 201 -5.22 -18.67 -9.85
CA LEU A 201 -5.35 -18.47 -8.41
C LEU A 201 -6.02 -19.66 -7.71
N ARG A 202 -6.92 -20.35 -8.40
CA ARG A 202 -7.56 -21.57 -7.89
C ARG A 202 -6.62 -22.78 -7.99
N ASP A 203 -5.74 -22.77 -8.98
CA ASP A 203 -4.75 -23.81 -9.20
C ASP A 203 -3.45 -23.54 -8.41
N ALA A 204 -3.38 -22.46 -7.62
CA ALA A 204 -2.25 -22.15 -6.74
C ALA A 204 -2.16 -23.14 -5.57
N ILE A 205 -0.93 -23.44 -5.13
CA ILE A 205 -0.69 -24.25 -3.92
C ILE A 205 -1.32 -23.59 -2.71
N MET A 206 -1.26 -22.26 -2.63
CA MET A 206 -1.82 -21.50 -1.51
C MET A 206 -3.35 -21.34 -1.57
N PHE A 207 -4.07 -21.98 -2.49
CA PHE A 207 -5.53 -21.98 -2.48
C PHE A 207 -6.08 -22.74 -1.25
N TRP A 208 -6.94 -22.09 -0.46
CA TRP A 208 -7.38 -22.53 0.88
C TRP A 208 -8.27 -23.79 0.93
N SER A 209 -8.59 -24.42 -0.21
CA SER A 209 -9.55 -25.52 -0.26
C SER A 209 -9.10 -26.69 -1.11
N VAL A 210 -9.13 -27.89 -0.52
CA VAL A 210 -8.95 -29.17 -1.20
C VAL A 210 -9.99 -30.18 -0.74
N GLY A 211 -10.50 -31.00 -1.67
CA GLY A 211 -11.52 -32.02 -1.39
C GLY A 211 -10.95 -33.41 -1.09
N PRO A 212 -11.78 -34.36 -0.60
CA PRO A 212 -11.39 -35.76 -0.55
C PRO A 212 -11.07 -36.30 -1.94
N CYS A 213 -10.02 -37.11 -2.04
CA CYS A 213 -9.49 -37.66 -3.30
C CYS A 213 -9.15 -36.61 -4.36
N ASP A 214 -8.80 -35.41 -3.92
CA ASP A 214 -8.20 -34.36 -4.72
C ASP A 214 -6.68 -34.35 -4.43
N PRO A 215 -5.81 -34.55 -5.45
CA PRO A 215 -4.37 -34.53 -5.24
C PRO A 215 -3.82 -33.11 -5.04
N GLY A 216 -4.67 -32.09 -5.03
CA GLY A 216 -4.23 -30.70 -5.09
C GLY A 216 -3.79 -30.33 -6.51
N PRO A 217 -3.10 -29.18 -6.67
CA PRO A 217 -2.71 -28.69 -7.98
C PRO A 217 -1.72 -29.64 -8.68
N ASP A 218 -2.06 -30.03 -9.91
CA ASP A 218 -1.28 -30.97 -10.72
C ASP A 218 -0.08 -30.32 -11.43
N GLY A 219 0.02 -28.99 -11.40
CA GLY A 219 0.99 -28.19 -12.18
C GLY A 219 2.29 -27.80 -11.45
N GLY A 220 2.37 -27.99 -10.13
CA GLY A 220 3.40 -27.36 -9.31
C GLY A 220 2.99 -25.93 -8.91
N PHE A 221 3.97 -25.07 -8.69
CA PHE A 221 3.72 -23.65 -8.41
C PHE A 221 3.01 -22.95 -9.57
N THR A 222 2.06 -22.08 -9.24
CA THR A 222 1.55 -21.10 -10.20
C THR A 222 2.32 -19.79 -10.06
N THR A 223 2.11 -18.87 -11.00
CA THR A 223 2.70 -17.52 -10.91
C THR A 223 2.28 -16.77 -9.65
N ASP A 224 1.12 -17.12 -9.04
CA ASP A 224 0.68 -16.51 -7.77
C ASP A 224 1.57 -16.95 -6.61
N ASP A 225 1.88 -18.25 -6.53
CA ASP A 225 2.77 -18.79 -5.49
C ASP A 225 4.21 -18.27 -5.67
N GLU A 226 4.71 -18.29 -6.91
CA GLU A 226 6.05 -17.82 -7.29
C GLU A 226 6.22 -16.33 -6.96
N ASP A 227 5.31 -15.48 -7.47
CA ASP A 227 5.41 -14.05 -7.28
C ASP A 227 5.27 -13.65 -5.81
N GLY A 228 4.35 -14.28 -5.07
CA GLY A 228 4.19 -14.04 -3.64
C GLY A 228 5.49 -14.35 -2.90
N LEU A 229 6.08 -15.52 -3.14
CA LEU A 229 7.30 -15.90 -2.44
C LEU A 229 8.49 -15.04 -2.85
N TYR A 230 8.64 -14.75 -4.14
CA TYR A 230 9.72 -13.89 -4.63
C TYR A 230 9.57 -12.44 -4.20
N ARG A 231 8.35 -11.97 -3.92
CA ARG A 231 8.16 -10.65 -3.32
C ARG A 231 8.74 -10.58 -1.89
N ILE A 232 8.75 -11.69 -1.16
CA ILE A 232 9.34 -11.79 0.19
C ILE A 232 10.86 -12.09 0.12
N TYR A 233 11.25 -13.13 -0.62
CA TYR A 233 12.60 -13.71 -0.58
C TYR A 233 13.38 -13.60 -1.89
N GLY A 234 12.78 -13.07 -2.95
CA GLY A 234 13.49 -12.77 -4.19
C GLY A 234 14.36 -11.51 -4.06
N PRO A 235 15.02 -11.11 -5.16
CA PRO A 235 15.55 -9.77 -5.32
C PRO A 235 14.46 -8.72 -5.14
N SER A 236 14.79 -7.67 -4.42
CA SER A 236 13.89 -6.54 -4.16
C SER A 236 14.68 -5.24 -4.12
N CYS A 237 14.03 -4.16 -4.51
CA CYS A 237 14.55 -2.81 -4.38
C CYS A 237 13.59 -1.96 -3.56
N ASN A 238 14.10 -1.37 -2.49
CA ASN A 238 13.40 -0.31 -1.78
C ASN A 238 13.91 1.05 -2.24
N PHE A 239 13.11 2.08 -2.04
CA PHE A 239 13.55 3.46 -2.19
C PHE A 239 13.05 4.32 -1.04
N THR A 240 13.90 5.22 -0.58
CA THR A 240 13.57 6.17 0.49
C THR A 240 13.89 7.58 0.02
N VAL A 241 13.25 8.59 0.62
CA VAL A 241 13.64 9.98 0.29
C VAL A 241 15.00 10.24 0.88
N ALA A 242 15.91 10.69 0.03
CA ALA A 242 17.29 10.92 0.40
C ALA A 242 17.43 12.00 1.48
N ASP A 243 18.49 11.89 2.27
CA ASP A 243 18.79 12.84 3.33
C ASP A 243 18.82 14.28 2.82
N GLY A 244 18.03 15.15 3.46
CA GLY A 244 17.92 16.57 3.11
C GLY A 244 16.84 16.91 2.09
N TYR A 245 16.09 15.93 1.59
CA TYR A 245 14.92 16.12 0.74
C TYR A 245 13.62 15.81 1.50
N GLU A 246 12.49 16.32 1.00
CA GLU A 246 11.17 16.10 1.60
C GLU A 246 10.14 15.69 0.53
N LYS A 247 9.17 14.82 0.87
CA LYS A 247 8.07 14.44 -0.02
C LYS A 247 7.09 15.58 -0.32
N THR A 248 7.18 16.66 0.44
CA THR A 248 6.25 17.77 0.41
C THR A 248 7.02 19.08 0.32
N GLY A 249 6.62 20.00 -0.56
CA GLY A 249 7.27 21.31 -0.62
C GLY A 249 6.69 22.28 -1.63
N GLY A 250 7.42 23.38 -1.89
CA GLY A 250 7.00 24.48 -2.76
C GLY A 250 7.46 24.30 -4.21
N THR A 251 6.73 24.76 -5.22
CA THR A 251 7.24 24.78 -6.61
C THR A 251 8.28 25.89 -6.85
N PRO A 252 9.42 25.60 -7.52
CA PRO A 252 9.86 24.26 -7.93
C PRO A 252 10.34 23.44 -6.73
N HIS A 253 10.01 22.15 -6.71
CA HIS A 253 10.34 21.24 -5.61
C HIS A 253 11.28 20.14 -6.09
N ASP A 254 12.48 20.09 -5.52
CA ASP A 254 13.47 19.05 -5.80
C ASP A 254 13.28 17.90 -4.81
N VAL A 255 13.25 16.66 -5.32
CA VAL A 255 13.22 15.45 -4.49
C VAL A 255 14.22 14.46 -5.07
N CYS A 256 15.00 13.85 -4.20
CA CYS A 256 15.85 12.73 -4.54
C CYS A 256 15.47 11.50 -3.70
N TRP A 257 15.67 10.33 -4.28
CA TRP A 257 15.42 9.06 -3.63
C TRP A 257 16.66 8.19 -3.70
N ASP A 258 17.03 7.63 -2.56
CA ASP A 258 18.07 6.62 -2.45
C ASP A 258 17.42 5.26 -2.71
N ILE A 259 18.00 4.49 -3.63
CA ILE A 259 17.52 3.19 -4.07
C ILE A 259 18.47 2.13 -3.53
N GLU A 260 17.92 1.15 -2.83
CA GLU A 260 18.65 0.05 -2.23
C GLU A 260 18.06 -1.27 -2.70
N CYS A 261 18.86 -2.07 -3.40
CA CYS A 261 18.46 -3.35 -3.94
C CYS A 261 19.23 -4.48 -3.26
N THR A 262 18.59 -5.64 -3.11
CA THR A 262 19.22 -6.84 -2.53
C THR A 262 19.99 -7.66 -3.57
N ALA A 263 19.79 -7.39 -4.86
CA ALA A 263 20.57 -7.92 -5.96
C ALA A 263 20.77 -6.86 -7.05
N GLN A 264 21.66 -7.13 -8.01
CA GLN A 264 21.91 -6.24 -9.14
C GLN A 264 20.74 -6.30 -10.15
N PRO A 265 19.97 -5.21 -10.33
CA PRO A 265 18.94 -5.13 -11.36
C PRO A 265 19.55 -4.95 -12.75
N GLU A 266 18.80 -5.32 -13.79
CA GLU A 266 19.09 -4.98 -15.18
C GLU A 266 18.79 -3.50 -15.44
N SER A 267 17.65 -3.05 -14.91
CA SER A 267 17.11 -1.72 -15.15
C SER A 267 16.36 -1.24 -13.91
N VAL A 268 16.54 0.04 -13.58
CA VAL A 268 15.78 0.73 -12.54
C VAL A 268 15.25 2.01 -13.13
N THR A 269 13.92 2.09 -13.27
CA THR A 269 13.23 3.23 -13.86
C THR A 269 12.21 3.78 -12.88
N MET A 270 12.22 5.09 -12.64
CA MET A 270 11.20 5.76 -11.84
C MET A 270 10.35 6.66 -12.73
N SER A 271 9.02 6.46 -12.68
CA SER A 271 8.02 7.38 -13.21
C SER A 271 7.61 8.35 -12.11
N PHE A 272 7.60 9.66 -12.38
CA PHE A 272 7.35 10.69 -11.37
C PHE A 272 5.88 11.15 -11.31
N GLY A 273 4.99 10.58 -12.12
CA GLY A 273 3.56 10.91 -12.13
C GLY A 273 3.19 12.23 -12.82
N ASP A 274 4.16 13.05 -13.21
CA ASP A 274 3.97 14.29 -14.00
C ASP A 274 4.15 14.07 -15.52
N GLY A 275 4.29 12.80 -15.93
CA GLY A 275 4.56 12.38 -17.31
C GLY A 275 6.05 12.28 -17.65
N GLN A 276 6.95 12.54 -16.69
CA GLN A 276 8.39 12.29 -16.84
C GLN A 276 8.80 11.01 -16.12
N SER A 277 9.93 10.45 -16.58
CA SER A 277 10.61 9.33 -15.94
C SER A 277 12.11 9.49 -16.06
N ALA A 278 12.85 8.80 -15.20
CA ALA A 278 14.29 8.66 -15.31
C ALA A 278 14.70 7.22 -15.01
N ALA A 279 15.80 6.78 -15.60
CA ALA A 279 16.43 5.51 -15.31
C ALA A 279 17.82 5.77 -14.71
N ILE A 280 18.25 4.91 -13.80
CA ILE A 280 19.61 4.93 -13.25
C ILE A 280 20.39 3.70 -13.70
N ASP A 281 21.70 3.89 -13.87
CA ASP A 281 22.65 2.79 -14.02
C ASP A 281 23.01 2.34 -12.59
N TYR A 282 22.21 1.42 -12.06
CA TYR A 282 22.35 0.95 -10.68
C TYR A 282 23.61 0.12 -10.55
N ASP A 283 24.37 0.32 -9.47
CA ASP A 283 25.53 -0.49 -9.12
C ASP A 283 25.44 -0.88 -7.64
N LEU A 284 25.31 -2.17 -7.36
CA LEU A 284 25.17 -2.69 -5.99
C LEU A 284 26.32 -2.27 -5.06
N ASP A 285 27.50 -2.00 -5.61
CA ASP A 285 28.69 -1.57 -4.85
C ASP A 285 28.84 -0.04 -4.77
N ALA A 286 27.99 0.72 -5.46
CA ALA A 286 28.02 2.18 -5.43
C ALA A 286 27.37 2.74 -4.16
N ALA A 287 28.00 3.75 -3.57
CA ALA A 287 27.50 4.40 -2.37
C ALA A 287 26.27 5.30 -2.62
N ASP A 288 26.06 5.72 -3.88
CA ASP A 288 25.09 6.76 -4.23
C ASP A 288 24.19 6.30 -5.39
N ASN A 289 23.37 5.26 -5.18
CA ASN A 289 22.30 4.88 -6.12
C ASN A 289 21.10 5.80 -5.94
N GLN A 290 21.20 7.02 -6.47
CA GLN A 290 20.19 8.06 -6.29
C GLN A 290 19.53 8.48 -7.59
N ILE A 291 18.21 8.66 -7.56
CA ILE A 291 17.43 9.28 -8.62
C ILE A 291 16.82 10.59 -8.12
N CYS A 292 16.85 11.64 -8.93
CA CYS A 292 16.36 12.96 -8.56
C CYS A 292 15.40 13.51 -9.59
N HIS A 293 14.42 14.28 -9.14
CA HIS A 293 13.46 14.97 -9.99
C HIS A 293 13.09 16.35 -9.45
N THR A 294 12.78 17.28 -10.36
CA THR A 294 12.30 18.62 -10.02
C THR A 294 10.87 18.79 -10.51
N TYR A 295 9.93 18.91 -9.58
CA TYR A 295 8.54 19.22 -9.89
C TYR A 295 8.35 20.72 -10.06
N THR A 296 8.00 21.16 -11.27
CA THR A 296 7.78 22.58 -11.57
C THR A 296 6.32 23.01 -11.44
N ASP A 297 5.38 22.06 -11.43
CA ASP A 297 3.95 22.33 -11.31
C ASP A 297 3.44 21.89 -9.94
N LYS A 298 2.45 22.62 -9.41
CA LYS A 298 1.76 22.20 -8.19
C LYS A 298 0.86 20.99 -8.49
N GLY A 299 0.82 20.02 -7.60
CA GLY A 299 0.07 18.79 -7.79
C GLY A 299 0.30 17.77 -6.68
N GLN A 300 -0.52 16.71 -6.72
CA GLN A 300 -0.23 15.45 -6.05
C GLN A 300 0.21 14.47 -7.13
N PHE A 301 1.39 13.90 -6.95
CA PHE A 301 1.99 13.01 -7.92
C PHE A 301 2.18 11.63 -7.29
N THR A 302 1.71 10.60 -7.99
CA THR A 302 2.03 9.21 -7.66
C THR A 302 3.23 8.81 -8.47
N LEU A 303 4.32 8.49 -7.79
CA LEU A 303 5.51 7.95 -8.43
C LEU A 303 5.51 6.43 -8.36
N THR A 304 6.19 5.80 -9.31
CA THR A 304 6.28 4.35 -9.43
C THR A 304 7.71 4.00 -9.78
N LEU A 305 8.36 3.24 -8.90
CA LEU A 305 9.61 2.55 -9.22
C LEU A 305 9.27 1.28 -9.98
N GLU A 306 9.92 1.06 -11.12
CA GLU A 306 9.88 -0.16 -11.92
C GLU A 306 11.29 -0.72 -11.95
N VAL A 307 11.45 -1.97 -11.51
CA VAL A 307 12.72 -2.66 -11.48
C VAL A 307 12.62 -3.93 -12.29
N ASP A 308 13.51 -4.03 -13.28
CA ASP A 308 13.71 -5.22 -14.06
C ASP A 308 14.99 -5.88 -13.58
N TYR A 309 14.93 -7.17 -13.29
CA TYR A 309 16.11 -7.99 -13.06
C TYR A 309 16.33 -8.87 -14.29
N LEU A 310 17.60 -9.17 -14.58
CA LEU A 310 17.91 -10.10 -15.66
C LEU A 310 17.29 -11.46 -15.33
N PRO A 311 16.61 -12.12 -16.28
CA PRO A 311 16.25 -13.51 -16.15
C PRO A 311 17.51 -14.31 -15.81
N GLY A 312 17.41 -15.06 -14.72
CA GLY A 312 18.51 -15.78 -14.12
C GLY A 312 18.32 -17.28 -14.22
N THR A 313 19.33 -17.99 -13.76
CA THR A 313 19.20 -19.41 -13.41
C THR A 313 19.67 -19.55 -11.97
N CYS A 314 18.84 -20.13 -11.11
CA CYS A 314 19.27 -20.58 -9.79
C CYS A 314 19.57 -22.07 -9.84
N VAL A 315 20.26 -22.57 -8.83
CA VAL A 315 20.57 -24.00 -8.73
C VAL A 315 19.83 -24.55 -7.51
N SER A 316 18.93 -25.49 -7.75
CA SER A 316 18.18 -26.18 -6.69
C SER A 316 19.09 -27.02 -5.79
N SER A 317 18.59 -27.53 -4.67
CA SER A 317 19.41 -28.38 -3.79
C SER A 317 19.87 -29.69 -4.48
N SER A 318 19.12 -30.13 -5.50
CA SER A 318 19.46 -31.28 -6.34
C SER A 318 20.56 -30.99 -7.38
N GLY A 319 20.93 -29.71 -7.57
CA GLY A 319 21.93 -29.26 -8.53
C GLY A 319 21.37 -28.99 -9.93
N GLU A 320 20.06 -28.94 -10.09
CA GLU A 320 19.39 -28.60 -11.35
C GLU A 320 19.26 -27.08 -11.52
N GLU A 321 19.44 -26.60 -12.75
CA GLU A 321 19.23 -25.19 -13.09
C GLU A 321 17.72 -24.92 -13.20
N VAL A 322 17.23 -23.94 -12.44
CA VAL A 322 15.85 -23.46 -12.46
C VAL A 322 15.85 -22.07 -13.10
N ASP A 323 15.13 -21.92 -14.22
CA ASP A 323 14.96 -20.63 -14.88
C ASP A 323 14.14 -19.70 -13.97
N TYR A 324 14.57 -18.44 -13.90
CA TYR A 324 13.99 -17.45 -13.02
C TYR A 324 13.65 -16.19 -13.79
N ASP A 325 12.37 -15.81 -13.78
CA ASP A 325 11.88 -14.54 -14.33
C ASP A 325 11.24 -13.73 -13.19
N PRO A 326 12.03 -12.93 -12.45
CA PRO A 326 11.53 -12.12 -11.33
C PRO A 326 10.39 -11.21 -11.81
N PRO A 327 9.27 -11.11 -11.06
CA PRO A 327 8.22 -10.18 -11.41
C PRO A 327 8.75 -8.74 -11.32
N ALA A 328 8.30 -7.89 -12.25
CA ALA A 328 8.62 -6.47 -12.21
C ALA A 328 8.08 -5.86 -10.90
N GLU A 329 8.99 -5.34 -10.08
CA GLU A 329 8.62 -4.71 -8.82
C GLU A 329 8.02 -3.32 -9.08
N ARG A 330 6.88 -3.03 -8.44
CA ARG A 330 6.23 -1.72 -8.49
C ARG A 330 5.94 -1.22 -7.09
N SER A 331 6.72 -0.23 -6.65
CA SER A 331 6.51 0.42 -5.36
C SER A 331 5.99 1.86 -5.57
N PRO A 332 4.75 2.17 -5.15
CA PRO A 332 4.20 3.52 -5.28
C PRO A 332 4.58 4.42 -4.09
N ALA A 333 4.74 5.71 -4.34
CA ALA A 333 4.70 6.72 -3.29
C ALA A 333 4.02 8.00 -3.78
N GLU A 334 3.66 8.87 -2.83
CA GLU A 334 3.02 10.15 -3.12
C GLU A 334 3.96 11.33 -2.84
N ILE A 335 3.94 12.32 -3.72
CA ILE A 335 4.62 13.61 -3.58
C ILE A 335 3.59 14.73 -3.65
N LEU A 336 3.65 15.67 -2.70
CA LEU A 336 2.79 16.84 -2.65
C LEU A 336 3.59 18.12 -2.95
N VAL A 337 3.35 18.71 -4.10
CA VAL A 337 4.02 19.93 -4.54
C VAL A 337 3.03 21.08 -4.56
N CYS A 338 3.37 22.15 -3.87
CA CYS A 338 2.46 23.25 -3.63
C CYS A 338 3.00 24.57 -4.19
N GLY A 339 2.10 25.36 -4.78
CA GLY A 339 2.38 26.77 -5.01
C GLY A 339 2.26 27.58 -3.71
N ASP A 340 2.62 28.86 -3.80
CA ASP A 340 2.14 29.83 -2.83
C ASP A 340 0.60 29.83 -2.83
N PRO A 341 -0.05 29.98 -1.65
CA PRO A 341 -1.49 30.18 -1.60
C PRO A 341 -1.93 31.33 -2.51
N GLU A 342 -2.76 31.01 -3.50
CA GLU A 342 -3.24 31.96 -4.51
C GLU A 342 -4.77 31.92 -4.61
N PRO A 343 -5.41 32.96 -5.19
CA PRO A 343 -6.85 32.93 -5.44
C PRO A 343 -7.22 31.82 -6.43
N ALA A 344 -8.33 31.14 -6.19
CA ALA A 344 -8.89 30.17 -7.13
C ALA A 344 -9.28 30.86 -8.45
N PRO A 345 -9.27 30.13 -9.59
CA PRO A 345 -9.59 30.70 -10.89
C PRO A 345 -10.93 31.45 -10.90
N GLY A 346 -10.89 32.71 -11.34
CA GLY A 346 -12.08 33.58 -11.41
C GLY A 346 -12.31 34.47 -10.20
N PHE A 347 -11.40 34.45 -9.20
CA PHE A 347 -11.42 35.39 -8.08
C PHE A 347 -10.22 36.33 -8.12
N ASP A 348 -10.45 37.60 -7.76
CA ASP A 348 -9.43 38.66 -7.77
C ASP A 348 -8.61 38.73 -6.46
N GLY A 349 -8.92 37.90 -5.46
CA GLY A 349 -8.26 37.92 -4.16
C GLY A 349 -8.46 36.64 -3.36
N LEU A 350 -7.71 36.48 -2.26
CA LEU A 350 -7.73 35.25 -1.44
C LEU A 350 -9.04 35.05 -0.67
N PHE A 351 -9.87 36.09 -0.57
CA PHE A 351 -11.17 36.00 0.07
C PHE A 351 -12.09 37.13 -0.37
N THR A 352 -13.38 36.95 -0.10
CA THR A 352 -14.41 38.00 -0.12
C THR A 352 -15.22 37.95 1.17
N PHE A 353 -16.22 38.81 1.29
CA PHE A 353 -17.18 38.79 2.38
C PHE A 353 -18.58 39.14 1.89
N PHE A 354 -19.58 38.71 2.64
CA PHE A 354 -20.95 39.20 2.51
C PHE A 354 -21.55 39.50 3.87
N HIS A 355 -22.47 40.47 3.88
CA HIS A 355 -23.22 40.84 5.08
C HIS A 355 -24.24 39.74 5.41
N TYR A 356 -24.31 39.33 6.67
CA TYR A 356 -25.22 38.28 7.13
C TYR A 356 -26.44 38.86 7.85
N ASP A 357 -26.23 39.52 8.99
CA ASP A 357 -27.27 40.22 9.77
C ASP A 357 -26.61 41.19 10.76
N SER A 358 -27.22 42.35 10.98
CA SER A 358 -26.69 43.37 11.91
C SER A 358 -25.22 43.68 11.65
N LEU A 359 -24.32 43.54 12.63
CA LEU A 359 -22.87 43.69 12.50
C LEU A 359 -22.14 42.36 12.20
N ASP A 360 -22.86 41.32 11.81
CA ASP A 360 -22.29 40.03 11.45
C ASP A 360 -22.00 39.93 9.95
N TYR A 361 -20.80 39.46 9.60
CA TYR A 361 -20.30 39.30 8.24
C TYR A 361 -19.73 37.90 8.08
N GLN A 362 -20.04 37.24 6.97
CA GLN A 362 -19.45 35.94 6.62
C GLN A 362 -18.26 36.19 5.69
N LEU A 363 -17.07 35.74 6.09
CA LEU A 363 -15.93 35.68 5.20
C LEU A 363 -16.05 34.45 4.31
N VAL A 364 -15.64 34.57 3.05
CA VAL A 364 -15.62 33.48 2.08
C VAL A 364 -14.20 33.35 1.58
N ASN A 365 -13.55 32.26 1.94
CA ASN A 365 -12.23 31.93 1.46
C ASN A 365 -12.28 31.59 -0.03
N GLN A 366 -11.37 32.19 -0.79
CA GLN A 366 -11.23 32.05 -2.24
C GLN A 366 -9.85 31.51 -2.60
N LEU A 367 -9.12 30.91 -1.67
CA LEU A 367 -7.87 30.20 -1.96
C LEU A 367 -8.12 29.04 -2.92
N ASP A 368 -7.17 28.81 -3.81
CA ASP A 368 -7.17 27.67 -4.71
C ASP A 368 -6.91 26.38 -3.93
N THR A 369 -7.92 25.51 -3.89
CA THR A 369 -7.84 24.16 -3.30
C THR A 369 -7.86 23.07 -4.36
N SER A 370 -7.51 23.38 -5.61
CA SER A 370 -7.41 22.41 -6.70
C SER A 370 -6.41 21.29 -6.39
N VAL A 371 -5.40 21.57 -5.57
CA VAL A 371 -4.48 20.58 -5.00
C VAL A 371 -4.74 20.49 -3.50
N TYR A 372 -5.24 19.34 -3.06
CA TYR A 372 -5.53 19.11 -1.64
C TYR A 372 -4.22 19.08 -0.83
N GLY A 373 -4.23 19.63 0.39
CA GLY A 373 -3.05 19.70 1.25
C GLY A 373 -2.15 20.92 1.05
N CYS A 374 -2.35 21.75 0.01
CA CYS A 374 -1.51 22.93 -0.22
C CYS A 374 -1.81 24.16 0.64
N VAL A 375 -2.83 24.08 1.49
CA VAL A 375 -3.16 25.11 2.48
C VAL A 375 -3.22 24.45 3.85
N GLU A 376 -2.22 24.71 4.68
CA GLU A 376 -2.10 24.10 6.02
C GLU A 376 -2.65 25.03 7.09
N THR A 377 -2.32 26.32 7.00
CA THR A 377 -2.68 27.31 8.01
C THR A 377 -3.44 28.46 7.37
N ILE A 378 -4.56 28.83 7.99
CA ILE A 378 -5.29 30.05 7.70
C ILE A 378 -5.52 30.80 9.01
N LEU A 379 -5.08 32.06 9.02
CA LEU A 379 -5.27 32.98 10.12
C LEU A 379 -5.96 34.24 9.61
N TRP A 380 -7.10 34.56 10.21
CA TRP A 380 -7.81 35.80 9.97
C TRP A 380 -7.51 36.78 11.09
N ARG A 381 -7.15 38.02 10.74
CA ARG A 381 -6.96 39.12 11.68
C ARG A 381 -7.88 40.28 11.36
N VAL A 382 -8.51 40.84 12.37
CA VAL A 382 -9.40 42.00 12.22
C VAL A 382 -8.80 43.20 12.91
N PHE A 383 -8.64 44.30 12.18
CA PHE A 383 -8.12 45.57 12.68
C PHE A 383 -9.19 46.64 12.62
N LYS A 384 -9.23 47.51 13.63
CA LYS A 384 -10.11 48.68 13.63
C LYS A 384 -9.50 49.78 12.76
N GLY A 385 -10.29 50.34 11.85
CA GLY A 385 -9.86 51.38 10.91
C GLY A 385 -9.54 50.85 9.51
N GLY A 386 -9.00 51.72 8.67
CA GLY A 386 -8.74 51.46 7.24
C GLY A 386 -7.37 50.88 6.90
N SER A 387 -6.65 50.30 7.86
CA SER A 387 -5.36 49.61 7.64
C SER A 387 -5.18 48.43 8.59
N ALA A 388 -4.40 47.43 8.15
CA ALA A 388 -3.95 46.30 8.96
C ALA A 388 -2.73 46.71 9.82
N SER A 389 -2.94 47.67 10.72
CA SER A 389 -1.87 48.25 11.55
C SER A 389 -2.30 48.32 13.01
N GLY A 390 -1.43 47.87 13.92
CA GLY A 390 -1.70 47.80 15.36
C GLY A 390 -2.02 46.38 15.83
N GLU A 391 -2.58 46.26 17.04
CA GLU A 391 -3.01 44.97 17.60
C GLU A 391 -4.35 44.55 16.96
N PRO A 392 -4.48 43.32 16.46
CA PRO A 392 -5.76 42.84 15.95
C PRO A 392 -6.78 42.77 17.09
N ILE A 393 -8.01 43.23 16.84
CA ILE A 393 -9.11 43.17 17.81
C ILE A 393 -9.80 41.81 17.84
N GLN A 394 -9.58 40.97 16.81
CA GLN A 394 -10.03 39.58 16.72
C GLN A 394 -9.04 38.78 15.87
N GLU A 395 -8.86 37.51 16.22
CA GLU A 395 -8.12 36.53 15.45
C GLU A 395 -8.94 35.24 15.33
N HIS A 396 -8.92 34.60 14.16
CA HIS A 396 -9.66 33.35 13.92
C HIS A 396 -8.81 32.35 13.12
N PHE A 397 -8.83 31.09 13.54
CA PHE A 397 -8.20 29.96 12.85
C PHE A 397 -9.29 29.06 12.28
N ALA A 398 -9.82 29.42 11.11
CA ALA A 398 -10.95 28.72 10.49
C ALA A 398 -10.91 28.90 8.97
N TRP A 399 -11.49 27.96 8.22
CA TRP A 399 -11.55 28.06 6.75
C TRP A 399 -12.31 29.31 6.27
N ALA A 400 -13.48 29.59 6.85
CA ALA A 400 -14.35 30.71 6.47
C ALA A 400 -15.16 31.19 7.69
N PRO A 401 -14.60 32.03 8.57
CA PRO A 401 -15.26 32.42 9.81
C PRO A 401 -16.40 33.41 9.59
N LYS A 402 -17.36 33.37 10.50
CA LYS A 402 -18.35 34.43 10.67
C LYS A 402 -17.78 35.45 11.67
N LEU A 403 -17.60 36.68 11.22
CA LEU A 403 -17.14 37.79 12.05
C LEU A 403 -18.33 38.59 12.60
N ARG A 404 -18.19 39.11 13.82
CA ARG A 404 -19.10 40.13 14.37
C ARG A 404 -18.30 41.36 14.75
N PHE A 405 -18.57 42.49 14.12
CA PHE A 405 -17.91 43.74 14.48
C PHE A 405 -18.49 44.32 15.78
N PRO A 406 -17.65 44.92 16.65
CA PRO A 406 -18.10 45.41 17.96
C PRO A 406 -18.97 46.69 17.85
N SER A 407 -18.80 47.47 16.79
CA SER A 407 -19.58 48.67 16.50
C SER A 407 -19.56 48.96 15.00
N GLU A 408 -20.44 49.85 14.55
CA GLU A 408 -20.35 50.42 13.21
C GLU A 408 -19.01 51.14 12.97
N GLY A 409 -18.59 51.19 11.70
CA GLY A 409 -17.39 51.89 11.25
C GLY A 409 -16.51 51.06 10.30
N THR A 410 -15.37 51.62 9.93
CA THR A 410 -14.41 50.98 9.02
C THR A 410 -13.52 49.97 9.76
N TYR A 411 -13.38 48.78 9.18
CA TYR A 411 -12.47 47.73 9.63
C TYR A 411 -11.62 47.24 8.46
N THR A 412 -10.45 46.70 8.77
CA THR A 412 -9.61 45.97 7.82
C THR A 412 -9.51 44.53 8.27
N VAL A 413 -9.93 43.62 7.41
CA VAL A 413 -9.78 42.18 7.62
C VAL A 413 -8.56 41.74 6.82
N GLU A 414 -7.65 41.02 7.44
CA GLU A 414 -6.52 40.36 6.81
C GLU A 414 -6.73 38.85 6.87
N ILE A 415 -6.48 38.15 5.76
CA ILE A 415 -6.22 36.72 5.76
C ILE A 415 -4.71 36.52 5.61
N GLN A 416 -4.14 35.60 6.38
CA GLN A 416 -2.81 35.04 6.18
C GLN A 416 -2.98 33.54 5.92
N ALA A 417 -2.37 33.06 4.85
CA ALA A 417 -2.41 31.67 4.46
C ALA A 417 -1.00 31.16 4.20
N SER A 418 -0.71 29.92 4.59
CA SER A 418 0.54 29.25 4.27
C SER A 418 0.29 27.77 4.02
N GLY A 419 1.26 27.12 3.39
CA GLY A 419 1.29 25.69 3.16
C GLY A 419 2.74 25.20 2.99
N PRO A 420 2.93 24.03 2.36
CA PRO A 420 4.24 23.40 2.23
C PRO A 420 5.32 24.22 1.50
N SER A 421 4.95 25.27 0.75
CA SER A 421 5.95 26.19 0.18
C SER A 421 6.73 26.99 1.22
N GLY A 422 6.30 26.96 2.50
CA GLY A 422 6.89 27.72 3.60
C GLY A 422 6.62 29.23 3.54
N ARG A 423 5.95 29.72 2.48
CA ARG A 423 5.64 31.14 2.31
C ARG A 423 4.26 31.46 2.87
N VAL A 424 4.20 32.53 3.66
CA VAL A 424 2.94 33.11 4.13
C VAL A 424 2.51 34.19 3.14
N VAL A 425 1.33 34.01 2.55
CA VAL A 425 0.69 35.02 1.69
C VAL A 425 -0.40 35.71 2.50
N SER A 426 -0.49 37.04 2.39
CA SER A 426 -1.56 37.80 3.02
C SER A 426 -2.36 38.63 2.03
N ALA A 427 -3.65 38.80 2.32
CA ALA A 427 -4.52 39.72 1.60
C ALA A 427 -5.38 40.49 2.59
N THR A 428 -5.73 41.74 2.24
CA THR A 428 -6.56 42.59 3.10
C THR A 428 -7.78 43.11 2.34
N LEU A 429 -8.91 43.21 3.04
CA LEU A 429 -10.12 43.88 2.56
C LEU A 429 -10.63 44.86 3.60
N LYS A 430 -11.11 46.01 3.12
CA LYS A 430 -11.81 46.99 3.95
C LYS A 430 -13.30 46.63 4.02
N VAL A 431 -13.83 46.65 5.23
CA VAL A 431 -15.24 46.40 5.50
C VAL A 431 -15.81 47.62 6.21
N GLU A 432 -16.81 48.25 5.60
CA GLU A 432 -17.63 49.26 6.27
C GLU A 432 -18.75 48.54 7.03
N ALA A 433 -18.56 48.34 8.33
CA ALA A 433 -19.52 47.66 9.15
C ALA A 433 -20.69 48.61 9.49
N GLU A 434 -21.88 48.27 9.02
CA GLU A 434 -23.14 48.99 9.28
C GLU A 434 -24.18 48.02 9.89
N ASP A 435 -25.01 48.45 10.85
CA ASP A 435 -26.05 47.61 11.45
C ASP A 435 -27.26 47.47 10.50
N LYS A 436 -27.18 46.52 9.58
CA LYS A 436 -28.22 46.24 8.56
C LYS A 436 -29.18 45.15 9.01
N ARG A 437 -29.84 45.33 10.15
CA ARG A 437 -30.80 44.35 10.68
C ARG A 437 -31.93 44.07 9.69
N GLY A 438 -32.09 42.81 9.31
CA GLY A 438 -33.17 42.36 8.42
C GLY A 438 -32.93 42.58 6.91
N GLU A 439 -31.76 43.10 6.52
CA GLU A 439 -31.37 43.28 5.11
C GLU A 439 -30.28 42.28 4.70
N ALA A 440 -30.55 40.98 4.87
CA ALA A 440 -29.64 39.93 4.40
C ALA A 440 -29.46 40.02 2.88
N THR A 441 -28.41 40.72 2.46
CA THR A 441 -28.10 40.95 1.05
C THR A 441 -27.05 39.94 0.62
N LYS A 442 -27.43 38.97 -0.22
CA LYS A 442 -26.51 38.06 -0.92
C LYS A 442 -25.69 38.78 -2.00
N ALA A 443 -25.29 40.03 -1.78
CA ALA A 443 -24.48 40.78 -2.71
C ALA A 443 -23.01 40.41 -2.48
N CYS A 444 -22.44 39.60 -3.36
CA CYS A 444 -21.00 39.33 -3.39
C CYS A 444 -20.27 40.64 -3.71
N SER A 445 -19.47 41.15 -2.77
CA SER A 445 -18.60 42.28 -3.01
C SER A 445 -17.38 41.80 -3.81
N ALA A 446 -17.49 41.73 -5.13
CA ALA A 446 -16.33 41.51 -6.00
C ALA A 446 -15.54 42.81 -6.11
N VAL A 447 -14.38 42.88 -5.47
CA VAL A 447 -13.49 44.05 -5.54
C VAL A 447 -12.55 43.84 -6.73
N GLY A 448 -12.90 44.41 -7.88
CA GLY A 448 -11.98 44.48 -9.01
C GLY A 448 -10.73 45.29 -8.64
N MET A 449 -9.56 44.70 -8.77
CA MET A 449 -8.28 45.40 -8.60
C MET A 449 -8.25 46.62 -9.54
N GLY A 450 -8.14 47.81 -8.95
CA GLY A 450 -8.12 49.06 -9.69
C GLY A 450 -6.86 49.21 -10.54
N ALA A 451 -6.88 48.68 -11.77
CA ALA A 451 -6.07 49.20 -12.87
C ALA A 451 -6.68 50.53 -13.32
N THR A 452 -5.93 51.60 -13.13
CA THR A 452 -6.31 52.95 -13.56
C THR A 452 -6.36 53.01 -15.08
N GLY A 453 -7.55 52.94 -15.67
CA GLY A 453 -7.77 53.12 -17.10
C GLY A 453 -9.21 53.49 -17.43
N LEU A 454 -9.42 54.76 -17.82
CA LEU A 454 -10.69 55.25 -18.35
C LEU A 454 -11.14 54.42 -19.57
N ALA A 455 -12.29 53.75 -19.48
CA ALA A 455 -13.15 53.47 -20.64
C ALA A 455 -14.60 53.11 -20.24
N SER A 456 -15.46 54.12 -20.34
CA SER A 456 -16.81 54.08 -20.93
C SER A 456 -17.64 52.78 -20.91
N LEU A 457 -18.68 52.79 -20.06
CA LEU A 457 -20.10 52.47 -20.36
C LEU A 457 -20.40 51.69 -21.66
N LEU A 458 -20.86 50.44 -21.50
CA LEU A 458 -21.91 49.86 -22.33
C LEU A 458 -22.75 48.89 -21.49
N ALA A 459 -24.02 49.26 -21.32
CA ALA A 459 -25.04 48.48 -20.65
C ALA A 459 -25.77 47.59 -21.66
N PHE A 460 -25.77 46.27 -21.43
CA PHE A 460 -26.78 45.31 -21.85
C PHE A 460 -26.74 44.21 -20.77
N GLY A 461 -27.81 43.84 -20.08
CA GLY A 461 -29.16 43.60 -20.55
C GLY A 461 -29.45 42.12 -20.31
N PHE A 462 -29.88 41.79 -19.09
CA PHE A 462 -30.29 40.43 -18.70
C PHE A 462 -31.39 39.92 -19.62
N ALA A 463 -31.24 38.69 -20.13
CA ALA A 463 -32.35 37.85 -20.54
C ALA A 463 -32.05 36.41 -20.13
N ALA A 464 -32.76 35.96 -19.09
CA ALA A 464 -32.90 34.56 -18.75
C ALA A 464 -33.59 33.82 -19.90
N ALA A 465 -33.03 32.70 -20.34
CA ALA A 465 -33.71 31.73 -21.18
C ALA A 465 -33.50 30.34 -20.59
N ARG A 466 -34.52 29.91 -19.87
CA ARG A 466 -34.80 28.52 -19.49
C ARG A 466 -35.22 27.78 -20.77
N ARG A 467 -34.49 26.74 -21.19
CA ARG A 467 -35.08 25.71 -22.05
C ARG A 467 -34.47 24.34 -21.77
N ARG A 468 -35.39 23.38 -21.73
CA ARG A 468 -35.27 21.95 -21.48
C ARG A 468 -35.27 21.23 -22.83
N ASP A 469 -34.70 20.02 -22.82
CA ASP A 469 -34.76 18.93 -23.82
C ASP A 469 -33.98 19.24 -25.12
N ASP A 470 -33.01 18.45 -25.58
CA ASP A 470 -32.82 16.98 -25.57
C ASP A 470 -31.61 16.44 -24.77
#